data_AF-A0A9W5UUS6-F1
#
_entry.id   AF-A0A9W5UUS6-F1
#
_cell.length_a   1.000
_cell.length_b   1.000
_cell.length_c   1.000
_cell.angle_alpha   90.00
_cell.angle_beta   90.00
_cell.angle_gamma   90.00
#
_symmetry.space_group_name_H-M   'P 1'
#
loop_
_entity.id
_entity.type
_entity.pdbx_description
1 polymer ?
#
loop_
_entity_poly.entity_id
_entity_poly.type
_entity_poly.pdbx_seq_one_letter_code
_entity_poly.pdbx_strand_id
1 'polypeptide(L)'
;MTGRPQRLSALAAATSRLCTYTAYGWWLLADGRAGRGLHPDDLTPAQRLVCAAVHHHADCVTATGGAYPGCHPDDLVDMTSMSAGSVKSALHRLVRLRWLDRDPRSGMFQVSTAAHAFTRSGWLDEPALAGEPLIDVLTDPPD
;
A
#
# COMPACT_ATOMS: atom_id res chain seq x y z
N MET A 1 16.12 31.48 -20.53
CA MET A 1 15.30 31.44 -19.29
C MET A 1 14.29 30.27 -19.33
N THR A 2 14.73 29.02 -19.49
CA THR A 2 13.84 27.86 -19.77
C THR A 2 13.68 26.85 -18.63
N GLY A 3 14.36 27.03 -17.48
CA GLY A 3 14.38 26.03 -16.40
C GLY A 3 13.32 26.15 -15.30
N ARG A 4 12.55 27.24 -15.23
CA ARG A 4 11.58 27.50 -14.14
C ARG A 4 10.27 26.71 -14.26
N PRO A 5 9.66 26.55 -15.45
CA PRO A 5 8.41 25.78 -15.61
C PRO A 5 8.59 24.28 -15.37
N GLN A 6 9.70 23.70 -15.88
CA GLN A 6 10.01 22.27 -15.75
C GLN A 6 10.31 21.86 -14.30
N ARG A 7 10.92 22.75 -13.51
CA ARG A 7 11.16 22.49 -12.07
C ARG A 7 9.88 22.53 -11.24
N LEU A 8 8.94 23.42 -11.58
CA LEU A 8 7.63 23.48 -10.90
C LEU A 8 6.76 22.27 -11.25
N SER A 9 6.79 21.78 -12.49
CA SER A 9 6.08 20.55 -12.86
C SER A 9 6.70 19.30 -12.24
N ALA A 10 8.05 19.23 -12.17
CA ALA A 10 8.75 18.14 -11.50
C ALA A 10 8.49 18.14 -9.98
N LEU A 11 8.48 19.32 -9.36
CA LEU A 11 8.14 19.48 -7.95
C LEU A 11 6.67 19.13 -7.70
N ALA A 12 5.73 19.60 -8.50
CA ALA A 12 4.31 19.26 -8.38
C ALA A 12 4.05 17.75 -8.57
N ALA A 13 4.72 17.11 -9.53
CA ALA A 13 4.66 15.67 -9.72
C ALA A 13 5.27 14.89 -8.55
N ALA A 14 6.39 15.36 -8.00
CA ALA A 14 6.96 14.80 -6.78
C ALA A 14 6.00 14.95 -5.61
N THR A 15 5.49 16.17 -5.36
CA THR A 15 4.56 16.51 -4.26
C THR A 15 3.24 15.73 -4.36
N SER A 16 2.72 15.51 -5.56
CA SER A 16 1.55 14.66 -5.79
C SER A 16 1.85 13.21 -5.41
N ARG A 17 3.02 12.68 -5.82
CA ARG A 17 3.47 11.34 -5.42
C ARG A 17 3.72 11.21 -3.91
N LEU A 18 4.15 12.27 -3.22
CA LEU A 18 4.39 12.31 -1.75
C LEU A 18 3.17 12.02 -0.88
N CYS A 19 1.98 12.07 -1.44
CA CYS A 19 0.77 11.81 -0.68
C CYS A 19 -0.04 10.67 -1.27
N THR A 20 0.44 10.02 -2.35
CA THR A 20 -0.42 9.09 -3.09
C THR A 20 -0.48 7.72 -2.39
N TYR A 21 0.61 7.23 -1.80
CA TYR A 21 0.54 5.99 -1.01
C TYR A 21 -0.22 6.21 0.30
N THR A 22 0.04 7.30 1.01
CA THR A 22 -0.66 7.64 2.26
C THR A 22 -2.15 7.83 2.00
N ALA A 23 -2.53 8.58 0.96
CA ALA A 23 -3.93 8.76 0.59
C ALA A 23 -4.60 7.43 0.21
N TYR A 24 -3.91 6.55 -0.53
CA TYR A 24 -4.40 5.21 -0.82
C TYR A 24 -4.59 4.37 0.44
N GLY A 25 -3.63 4.41 1.37
CA GLY A 25 -3.73 3.74 2.67
C GLY A 25 -4.94 4.20 3.47
N TRP A 26 -5.22 5.51 3.50
CA TRP A 26 -6.42 6.06 4.14
C TRP A 26 -7.70 5.66 3.42
N TRP A 27 -7.72 5.72 2.09
CA TRP A 27 -8.86 5.27 1.29
C TRP A 27 -9.17 3.79 1.55
N LEU A 28 -8.16 2.92 1.58
CA LEU A 28 -8.32 1.50 1.93
C LEU A 28 -8.92 1.31 3.31
N LEU A 29 -8.45 2.08 4.29
CA LEU A 29 -8.93 2.02 5.67
C LEU A 29 -10.33 2.62 5.84
N ALA A 30 -10.80 3.44 4.90
CA ALA A 30 -12.14 4.02 4.91
C ALA A 30 -13.16 3.18 4.12
N ASP A 31 -12.76 2.61 2.98
CA ASP A 31 -13.67 2.02 1.99
C ASP A 31 -13.60 0.48 1.94
N GLY A 32 -12.59 -0.15 2.55
CA GLY A 32 -12.56 -1.62 2.69
C GLY A 32 -12.24 -2.41 1.44
N ARG A 33 -11.81 -1.76 0.37
CA ARG A 33 -11.59 -2.43 -0.93
C ARG A 33 -10.21 -3.05 -1.10
N ALA A 34 -9.47 -3.30 -0.01
CA ALA A 34 -8.24 -4.08 -0.12
C ALA A 34 -8.59 -5.54 -0.36
N GLY A 35 -8.20 -6.04 -1.53
CA GLY A 35 -8.16 -7.43 -1.98
C GLY A 35 -9.01 -8.44 -1.18
N ARG A 36 -10.09 -8.93 -1.82
CA ARG A 36 -10.97 -10.03 -1.35
C ARG A 36 -12.05 -9.68 -0.32
N GLY A 37 -12.60 -8.46 -0.34
CA GLY A 37 -13.87 -8.17 0.35
C GLY A 37 -13.79 -8.19 1.89
N LEU A 38 -12.61 -7.91 2.45
CA LEU A 38 -12.42 -7.70 3.90
C LEU A 38 -12.67 -6.24 4.25
N HIS A 39 -13.60 -5.99 5.18
CA HIS A 39 -13.93 -4.64 5.61
C HIS A 39 -12.81 -4.10 6.53
N PRO A 40 -12.54 -2.78 6.59
CA PRO A 40 -11.53 -2.22 7.49
C PRO A 40 -11.87 -2.52 8.96
N ASP A 41 -13.13 -2.79 9.28
CA ASP A 41 -13.61 -3.24 10.60
C ASP A 41 -13.10 -4.60 11.02
N ASP A 42 -12.59 -5.38 10.08
CA ASP A 42 -11.91 -6.64 10.37
C ASP A 42 -10.44 -6.44 10.81
N LEU A 43 -9.93 -5.20 10.73
CA LEU A 43 -8.60 -4.83 11.18
C LEU A 43 -8.62 -4.25 12.59
N THR A 44 -7.72 -4.74 13.44
CA THR A 44 -7.48 -4.14 14.76
C THR A 44 -6.85 -2.74 14.62
N PRO A 45 -6.97 -1.85 15.62
CA PRO A 45 -6.33 -0.53 15.58
C PRO A 45 -4.83 -0.59 15.30
N ALA A 46 -4.14 -1.58 15.87
CA ALA A 46 -2.74 -1.87 15.62
C ALA A 46 -2.45 -2.19 14.14
N GLN A 47 -3.29 -2.99 13.50
CA GLN A 47 -3.15 -3.34 12.08
C GLN A 47 -3.41 -2.13 11.18
N ARG A 48 -4.43 -1.32 11.51
CA ARG A 48 -4.71 -0.07 10.77
C ARG A 48 -3.53 0.90 10.86
N LEU A 49 -2.99 1.09 12.07
CA LEU A 49 -1.84 1.97 12.31
C LEU A 49 -0.59 1.52 11.56
N VAL A 50 -0.24 0.23 11.64
CA VAL A 50 0.91 -0.33 10.90
C VAL A 50 0.72 -0.22 9.39
N CYS A 51 -0.49 -0.48 8.88
CA CYS A 51 -0.80 -0.32 7.46
C CYS A 51 -0.59 1.14 7.01
N ALA A 52 -1.12 2.11 7.75
CA ALA A 52 -0.93 3.53 7.47
C ALA A 52 0.56 3.93 7.55
N ALA A 53 1.30 3.42 8.53
CA ALA A 53 2.72 3.69 8.70
C ALA A 53 3.56 3.21 7.50
N VAL A 54 3.28 2.02 6.95
CA VAL A 54 3.99 1.50 5.76
C VAL A 54 3.74 2.39 4.53
N HIS A 55 2.50 2.81 4.32
CA HIS A 55 2.14 3.71 3.22
C HIS A 55 2.79 5.10 3.38
N HIS A 56 2.80 5.62 4.61
CA HIS A 56 3.48 6.87 4.93
C HIS A 56 4.99 6.78 4.73
N HIS A 57 5.62 5.67 5.14
CA HIS A 57 7.05 5.45 4.90
C HIS A 57 7.37 5.42 3.40
N ALA A 58 6.52 4.80 2.58
CA ALA A 58 6.68 4.78 1.13
C ALA A 58 6.68 6.17 0.51
N ASP A 59 5.76 7.03 0.95
CA ASP A 59 5.71 8.43 0.54
C ASP A 59 6.96 9.21 0.98
N CYS A 60 7.40 9.05 2.24
CA CYS A 60 8.60 9.71 2.77
C CYS A 60 9.88 9.32 2.01
N VAL A 61 10.06 8.04 1.66
CA VAL A 61 11.22 7.59 0.87
C VAL A 61 11.14 8.06 -0.58
N THR A 62 9.93 8.03 -1.17
CA THR A 62 9.73 8.59 -2.51
C THR A 62 10.03 10.09 -2.53
N ALA A 63 9.80 10.80 -1.41
CA ALA A 63 10.06 12.22 -1.27
C ALA A 63 11.50 12.64 -1.39
N THR A 64 12.37 11.82 -0.82
CA THR A 64 13.80 12.09 -0.83
C THR A 64 14.43 11.75 -2.19
N GLY A 65 13.62 11.34 -3.17
CA GLY A 65 14.06 10.94 -4.51
C GLY A 65 14.57 9.50 -4.56
N GLY A 66 14.42 8.73 -3.48
CA GLY A 66 14.81 7.33 -3.41
C GLY A 66 13.80 6.39 -4.07
N ALA A 67 14.28 5.25 -4.56
CA ALA A 67 13.40 4.12 -4.87
C ALA A 67 12.97 3.46 -3.55
N TYR A 68 11.66 3.31 -3.33
CA TYR A 68 11.14 2.68 -2.10
C TYR A 68 11.50 1.19 -2.04
N PRO A 69 12.36 0.76 -1.11
CA PRO A 69 12.79 -0.64 -1.02
C PRO A 69 11.84 -1.49 -0.15
N GLY A 70 10.87 -0.86 0.50
CA GLY A 70 10.10 -1.43 1.61
C GLY A 70 10.50 -0.79 2.95
N CYS A 71 9.86 -1.27 4.00
CA CYS A 71 10.04 -0.81 5.38
C CYS A 71 10.53 -1.97 6.24
N HIS A 72 11.55 -1.72 7.06
CA HIS A 72 12.00 -2.69 8.05
C HIS A 72 11.03 -2.67 9.26
N PRO A 73 10.77 -3.82 9.91
CA PRO A 73 9.92 -3.84 11.11
C PRO A 73 10.36 -2.89 12.23
N ASP A 74 11.68 -2.66 12.35
CA ASP A 74 12.21 -1.77 13.39
C ASP A 74 11.88 -0.30 13.10
N ASP A 75 11.89 0.13 11.84
CA ASP A 75 11.45 1.48 11.45
C ASP A 75 9.98 1.69 11.85
N LEU A 76 9.16 0.64 11.70
CA LEU A 76 7.74 0.69 12.06
C LEU A 76 7.52 0.71 13.57
N VAL A 77 8.40 0.10 14.37
CA VAL A 77 8.37 0.21 15.83
C VAL A 77 8.54 1.67 16.22
N ASP A 78 9.50 2.36 15.64
CA ASP A 78 9.76 3.78 15.92
C ASP A 78 8.59 4.65 15.45
N MET A 79 8.11 4.45 14.23
CA MET A 79 7.01 5.23 13.66
C MET A 79 5.67 5.05 14.39
N THR A 80 5.40 3.85 14.92
CA THR A 80 4.11 3.53 15.56
C THR A 80 4.18 3.59 17.08
N SER A 81 5.37 3.69 17.67
CA SER A 81 5.61 3.55 19.12
C SER A 81 5.04 2.27 19.73
N MET A 82 4.90 1.21 18.92
CA MET A 82 4.39 -0.09 19.33
C MET A 82 5.53 -1.06 19.66
N SER A 83 5.26 -2.10 20.45
CA SER A 83 6.26 -3.16 20.66
C SER A 83 6.56 -3.94 19.38
N ALA A 84 7.80 -4.40 19.22
CA ALA A 84 8.24 -5.20 18.07
C ALA A 84 7.35 -6.44 17.84
N GLY A 85 6.88 -7.09 18.90
CA GLY A 85 5.95 -8.21 18.80
C GLY A 85 4.60 -7.82 18.20
N SER A 86 4.07 -6.65 18.57
CA SER A 86 2.79 -6.14 18.04
C SER A 86 2.91 -5.75 16.57
N VAL A 87 3.99 -5.06 16.20
CA VAL A 87 4.30 -4.70 14.81
C VAL A 87 4.44 -5.94 13.94
N LYS A 88 5.24 -6.92 14.39
CA LYS A 88 5.44 -8.18 13.65
C LYS A 88 4.13 -8.95 13.43
N SER A 89 3.30 -9.04 14.48
CA SER A 89 1.98 -9.69 14.41
C SER A 89 1.05 -8.99 13.42
N ALA A 90 1.00 -7.65 13.48
CA ALA A 90 0.20 -6.84 12.55
C ALA A 90 0.67 -7.01 11.10
N LEU A 91 1.98 -6.92 10.83
CA LEU A 91 2.56 -7.11 9.51
C LEU A 91 2.25 -8.49 8.91
N HIS A 92 2.41 -9.55 9.71
CA HIS A 92 2.07 -10.91 9.26
C HIS A 92 0.59 -11.04 8.89
N ARG A 93 -0.31 -10.44 9.68
CA ARG A 93 -1.74 -10.44 9.37
C ARG A 93 -2.01 -9.65 8.09
N LEU A 94 -1.48 -8.45 7.95
CA LEU A 94 -1.70 -7.59 6.78
C LEU A 94 -1.20 -8.22 5.48
N VAL A 95 -0.05 -8.89 5.51
CA VAL A 95 0.48 -9.65 4.35
C VAL A 95 -0.44 -10.82 4.00
N ARG A 96 -0.90 -11.59 5.00
CA ARG A 96 -1.85 -12.70 4.76
C ARG A 96 -3.16 -12.21 4.14
N LEU A 97 -3.61 -11.01 4.51
CA LEU A 97 -4.80 -10.39 3.94
C LEU A 97 -4.53 -9.66 2.62
N ARG A 98 -3.29 -9.63 2.13
CA ARG A 98 -2.87 -8.91 0.90
C ARG A 98 -3.06 -7.39 0.97
N TRP A 99 -3.04 -6.83 2.17
CA TRP A 99 -3.03 -5.37 2.38
C TRP A 99 -1.63 -4.78 2.16
N LEU A 100 -0.60 -5.59 2.44
CA LEU A 100 0.81 -5.29 2.25
C LEU A 100 1.48 -6.48 1.56
N ASP A 101 2.62 -6.24 0.91
CA ASP A 101 3.48 -7.26 0.35
C ASP A 101 4.73 -7.45 1.24
N ARG A 102 5.37 -8.61 1.16
CA ARG A 102 6.64 -8.89 1.83
C ARG A 102 7.65 -9.36 0.80
N ASP A 103 8.79 -8.69 0.71
CA ASP A 103 9.88 -9.13 -0.14
C ASP A 103 10.54 -10.37 0.47
N PRO A 104 10.54 -11.53 -0.22
CA PRO A 104 11.11 -12.77 0.29
C PRO A 104 12.65 -12.73 0.41
N ARG A 105 13.32 -11.84 -0.31
CA ARG A 105 14.79 -11.74 -0.31
C ARG A 105 15.31 -10.85 0.80
N SER A 106 14.73 -9.65 0.94
CA SER A 106 15.15 -8.68 1.95
C SER A 106 14.38 -8.82 3.27
N GLY A 107 13.22 -9.48 3.25
CA GLY A 107 12.32 -9.55 4.39
C GLY A 107 11.56 -8.24 4.68
N MET A 108 11.76 -7.20 3.87
CA MET A 108 11.11 -5.90 4.02
C MET A 108 9.62 -5.96 3.66
N PHE A 109 8.84 -5.07 4.26
CA PHE A 109 7.40 -4.97 4.05
C PHE A 109 7.08 -3.78 3.14
N GLN A 110 6.26 -4.00 2.14
CA GLN A 110 5.99 -3.04 1.07
C GLN A 110 4.49 -2.77 0.98
N VAL A 111 4.15 -1.61 0.42
CA VAL A 111 2.79 -1.35 -0.05
C VAL A 111 2.42 -2.39 -1.10
N SER A 112 1.14 -2.74 -1.20
CA SER A 112 0.71 -3.79 -2.12
C SER A 112 0.92 -3.40 -3.59
N THR A 113 0.99 -4.39 -4.46
CA THR A 113 0.97 -4.18 -5.93
C THR A 113 -0.22 -3.31 -6.38
N ALA A 114 -1.37 -3.40 -5.70
CA ALA A 114 -2.53 -2.54 -5.95
C ALA A 114 -2.27 -1.07 -5.61
N ALA A 115 -1.57 -0.79 -4.50
CA ALA A 115 -1.13 0.56 -4.16
C ALA A 115 -0.19 1.14 -5.24
N HIS A 116 0.74 0.33 -5.76
CA HIS A 116 1.61 0.72 -6.87
C HIS A 116 0.86 0.94 -8.20
N ALA A 117 -0.28 0.28 -8.41
CA ALA A 117 -1.13 0.53 -9.57
C ALA A 117 -1.86 1.87 -9.43
N PHE A 118 -2.42 2.14 -8.25
CA PHE A 118 -3.11 3.39 -7.92
C PHE A 118 -2.21 4.62 -8.11
N THR A 119 -0.93 4.56 -7.69
CA THR A 119 0.00 5.68 -7.89
C THR A 119 0.37 5.95 -9.35
N ARG A 120 0.29 4.92 -10.21
CA ARG A 120 0.65 5.02 -11.64
C ARG A 120 -0.52 5.48 -12.52
N SER A 121 -1.77 5.21 -12.15
CA SER A 121 -2.95 5.64 -12.91
C SER A 121 -3.28 7.13 -12.73
N GLY A 122 -2.61 7.83 -11.80
CA GLY A 122 -2.66 9.27 -11.71
C GLY A 122 -4.06 9.84 -11.47
N TRP A 123 -4.82 9.32 -10.50
CA TRP A 123 -6.13 9.82 -10.02
C TRP A 123 -7.25 10.08 -11.06
N LEU A 124 -6.98 10.02 -12.36
CA LEU A 124 -7.87 10.48 -13.43
C LEU A 124 -8.50 9.35 -14.22
N ASP A 125 -7.93 8.14 -14.15
CA ASP A 125 -8.63 6.93 -14.55
C ASP A 125 -8.75 6.05 -13.31
N GLU A 126 -9.99 5.80 -12.89
CA GLU A 126 -10.29 4.67 -12.00
C GLU A 126 -9.47 3.48 -12.49
N PRO A 127 -8.74 2.75 -11.63
CA PRO A 127 -8.32 1.44 -12.04
C PRO A 127 -9.62 0.72 -12.37
N ALA A 128 -9.79 0.41 -13.64
CA ALA A 128 -10.66 -0.66 -14.09
C ALA A 128 -10.22 -1.90 -13.32
N LEU A 129 -10.74 -2.06 -12.10
CA LEU A 129 -10.96 -3.34 -11.43
C LEU A 129 -12.15 -4.04 -12.12
N ALA A 130 -12.20 -3.91 -13.44
CA ALA A 130 -13.17 -4.55 -14.30
C ALA A 130 -12.55 -5.88 -14.74
N GLY A 131 -13.08 -6.96 -14.15
CA GLY A 131 -13.21 -8.23 -14.85
C GLY A 131 -12.02 -9.18 -14.78
N GLU A 132 -11.89 -9.89 -13.67
CA GLU A 132 -11.70 -11.34 -13.75
C GLU A 132 -12.82 -11.96 -12.92
N PRO A 133 -13.86 -12.57 -13.54
CA PRO A 133 -14.90 -13.26 -12.80
C PRO A 133 -14.32 -14.54 -12.20
N LEU A 134 -14.35 -14.67 -10.88
CA LEU A 134 -13.88 -15.86 -10.17
C LEU A 134 -15.06 -16.79 -9.82
N ILE A 135 -15.74 -17.30 -10.85
CA ILE A 135 -16.52 -18.56 -10.87
C ILE A 135 -16.38 -19.06 -12.32
N ASP A 136 -15.68 -20.15 -12.61
CA ASP A 136 -16.22 -21.50 -12.43
C ASP A 136 -15.09 -22.56 -12.42
N VAL A 137 -14.70 -23.04 -11.23
CA VAL A 137 -13.93 -24.30 -11.10
C VAL A 137 -14.42 -25.03 -9.86
N LEU A 138 -15.68 -25.48 -9.87
CA LEU A 138 -16.10 -26.66 -9.13
C LEU A 138 -17.06 -27.46 -10.03
N THR A 139 -16.45 -28.43 -10.70
CA THR A 139 -16.97 -29.70 -11.24
C THR A 139 -18.39 -30.12 -10.84
N ASP A 140 -19.16 -30.59 -11.84
CA ASP A 140 -19.93 -31.82 -11.73
C ASP A 140 -19.38 -32.87 -12.73
N PRO A 141 -19.37 -34.18 -12.40
CA PRO A 141 -18.78 -35.24 -13.22
C PRO A 141 -19.71 -35.68 -14.38
N PRO A 142 -19.16 -36.29 -15.45
CA PRO A 142 -19.98 -36.81 -16.54
C PRO A 142 -20.67 -38.13 -16.16
N ASP A 143 -21.90 -38.30 -16.68
CA ASP A 143 -22.69 -39.55 -16.65
C ASP A 143 -22.01 -40.71 -17.41
#